data_AF-A0A8C0D228-F1
#
_entry.id   AF-A0A8C0D228-F1
#
_cell.length_a   1.000
_cell.length_b   1.000
_cell.length_c   1.000
_cell.angle_alpha   90.00
_cell.angle_beta   90.00
_cell.angle_gamma   90.00
#
_symmetry.space_group_name_H-M   'P 1'
#
loop_
_entity.id
_entity.type
_entity.pdbx_description
1 polymer ?
#
loop_
_entity_poly.entity_id
_entity_poly.type
_entity_poly.pdbx_seq_one_letter_code
_entity_poly.pdbx_strand_id
1 'polypeptide(L)'
;MPRARKRPAGAARPDKKGPEGKRTKTENPGEASAKVENSSLQETSASKDCGKNLSSYWLMKSEPESRLEKGVDVKFSIEDLKAQPKQTACWDGVRNYQARNFLRAMKLEEEAFFYHSNCREPGIVGLMKIVKEAYPDHTQFEKNNPHYDPSSKEDDPKWSMRSLILF
;
A
#
# COMPACT_ATOMS: atom_id res chain seq x y z
N MET A 1 -43.38 32.72 -1.25
CA MET A 1 -43.63 33.15 -2.64
C MET A 1 -42.68 34.29 -3.01
N PRO A 2 -42.22 34.38 -4.27
CA PRO A 2 -40.81 34.58 -4.62
C PRO A 2 -40.50 35.94 -5.25
N ARG A 3 -39.20 36.27 -5.40
CA ARG A 3 -38.75 37.00 -6.60
C ARG A 3 -37.32 36.64 -6.98
N ALA A 4 -37.21 35.98 -8.13
CA ALA A 4 -35.99 35.79 -8.89
C ALA A 4 -35.68 37.04 -9.74
N ARG A 5 -34.38 37.27 -10.03
CA ARG A 5 -33.88 38.01 -11.22
C ARG A 5 -32.42 37.58 -11.46
N LYS A 6 -32.22 36.64 -12.40
CA LYS A 6 -31.69 36.81 -13.77
C LYS A 6 -30.17 37.12 -13.85
N ARG A 7 -29.40 36.14 -14.38
CA ARG A 7 -28.12 36.34 -15.09
C ARG A 7 -28.40 36.68 -16.57
N PRO A 8 -27.48 37.33 -17.31
CA PRO A 8 -26.57 36.55 -18.16
C PRO A 8 -25.13 37.08 -18.36
N ALA A 9 -24.26 36.18 -18.89
CA ALA A 9 -23.06 36.27 -19.76
C ALA A 9 -22.19 37.56 -19.81
N GLY A 10 -20.87 37.57 -20.01
CA GLY A 10 -19.79 36.63 -20.35
C GLY A 10 -18.60 37.47 -20.90
N ALA A 11 -17.34 37.06 -20.71
CA ALA A 11 -16.11 37.48 -21.45
C ALA A 11 -14.88 36.85 -20.75
N ALA A 12 -14.25 35.82 -21.33
CA ALA A 12 -13.12 35.87 -22.27
C ALA A 12 -11.75 36.24 -21.62
N ARG A 13 -10.90 35.23 -21.43
CA ARG A 13 -9.46 35.36 -21.13
C ARG A 13 -8.67 35.62 -22.43
N PRO A 14 -7.59 36.42 -22.44
CA PRO A 14 -6.68 36.44 -23.56
C PRO A 14 -5.45 35.54 -23.31
N ASP A 15 -5.23 34.62 -24.24
CA ASP A 15 -3.95 33.99 -24.56
C ASP A 15 -2.98 35.02 -25.17
N LYS A 16 -1.68 34.91 -24.86
CA LYS A 16 -0.61 35.43 -25.73
C LYS A 16 0.58 34.46 -25.82
N LYS A 17 0.89 34.10 -27.07
CA LYS A 17 1.96 33.22 -27.57
C LYS A 17 3.20 34.04 -28.00
N GLY A 18 4.39 33.46 -27.79
CA GLY A 18 5.60 33.53 -28.64
C GLY A 18 6.52 34.76 -28.49
N PRO A 19 7.81 34.69 -28.93
CA PRO A 19 8.34 33.79 -29.97
C PRO A 19 9.71 33.10 -29.68
N GLU A 20 10.13 32.33 -30.68
CA GLU A 20 11.33 31.47 -30.84
C GLU A 20 12.70 32.20 -30.90
N GLY A 21 13.78 31.44 -30.64
CA GLY A 21 15.15 31.76 -31.04
C GLY A 21 16.06 30.51 -31.11
N LYS A 22 16.50 30.13 -32.31
CA LYS A 22 17.50 29.08 -32.64
C LYS A 22 18.93 29.62 -32.53
N ARG A 23 19.92 28.82 -32.07
CA ARG A 23 21.17 28.45 -32.82
C ARG A 23 22.28 27.71 -32.00
N THR A 24 22.67 26.53 -32.54
CA THR A 24 24.02 25.94 -32.77
C THR A 24 25.08 25.63 -31.67
N LYS A 25 25.39 24.31 -31.55
CA LYS A 25 26.67 23.55 -31.58
C LYS A 25 28.01 24.26 -31.25
N THR A 26 28.87 23.60 -30.43
CA THR A 26 30.35 23.33 -30.57
C THR A 26 30.88 22.77 -29.22
N GLU A 27 31.16 21.46 -29.09
CA GLU A 27 32.48 20.77 -29.10
C GLU A 27 33.45 21.11 -27.92
N ASN A 28 33.81 20.06 -27.15
CA ASN A 28 34.97 19.92 -26.22
C ASN A 28 36.28 19.83 -27.05
N PRO A 29 37.54 19.98 -26.55
CA PRO A 29 38.09 19.34 -25.32
C PRO A 29 39.30 20.05 -24.63
N GLY A 30 39.90 19.39 -23.63
CA GLY A 30 41.23 19.70 -23.04
C GLY A 30 41.30 19.25 -21.57
N GLU A 31 41.57 17.98 -21.26
CA GLU A 31 42.88 17.31 -21.16
C GLU A 31 43.81 17.92 -20.08
N ALA A 32 43.89 17.23 -18.93
CA ALA A 32 45.12 17.13 -18.14
C ALA A 32 45.06 15.89 -17.25
N SER A 33 45.99 14.98 -17.54
CA SER A 33 46.21 13.66 -16.95
C SER A 33 47.07 13.76 -15.69
N ALA A 34 46.76 12.96 -14.66
CA ALA A 34 47.74 12.54 -13.65
C ALA A 34 47.49 11.07 -13.29
N LYS A 35 48.39 10.20 -13.77
CA LYS A 35 48.56 8.82 -13.33
C LYS A 35 49.19 8.80 -11.94
N VAL A 36 48.71 7.94 -11.05
CA VAL A 36 49.54 7.29 -10.02
C VAL A 36 49.10 5.84 -9.92
N GLU A 37 50.06 4.95 -10.10
CA GLU A 37 49.96 3.49 -10.04
C GLU A 37 49.78 2.94 -8.62
N ASN A 38 49.04 1.83 -8.58
CA ASN A 38 49.12 0.64 -7.72
C ASN A 38 49.77 0.73 -6.33
N SER A 39 48.97 0.31 -5.33
CA SER A 39 49.47 -0.48 -4.20
C SER A 39 48.56 -1.68 -3.96
N SER A 40 49.21 -2.80 -3.70
CA SER A 40 48.70 -4.16 -3.67
C SER A 40 48.47 -4.63 -2.22
N LEU A 41 47.51 -5.54 -2.07
CA LEU A 41 47.24 -6.45 -0.94
C LEU A 41 46.82 -5.85 0.40
N GLN A 42 45.59 -6.17 0.82
CA GLN A 42 45.37 -7.25 1.79
C GLN A 42 43.91 -7.71 1.77
N GLU A 43 43.71 -9.00 1.53
CA GLU A 43 42.48 -9.70 1.89
C GLU A 43 42.23 -9.47 3.39
N THR A 44 41.07 -8.90 3.72
CA THR A 44 40.42 -9.23 4.99
C THR A 44 39.28 -10.19 4.68
N SER A 45 39.52 -11.44 5.01
CA SER A 45 38.52 -12.51 5.04
C SER A 45 37.51 -12.21 6.16
N ALA A 46 36.54 -11.34 5.86
CA ALA A 46 35.41 -11.10 6.74
C ALA A 46 34.10 -11.55 6.05
N SER A 47 33.66 -12.74 6.47
CA SER A 47 32.27 -13.21 6.42
C SER A 47 31.66 -13.47 5.04
N LYS A 48 32.10 -14.58 4.44
CA LYS A 48 31.17 -15.48 3.73
C LYS A 48 30.22 -16.09 4.77
N ASP A 49 29.12 -15.41 5.06
CA ASP A 49 27.78 -16.00 5.15
C ASP A 49 26.77 -14.92 5.56
N CYS A 50 25.97 -14.50 4.59
CA CYS A 50 24.66 -13.96 4.85
C CYS A 50 23.81 -14.30 3.63
N GLY A 51 23.62 -15.59 3.40
CA GLY A 51 22.48 -16.08 2.63
C GLY A 51 21.15 -15.87 3.37
N LYS A 52 20.98 -14.75 4.10
CA LYS A 52 19.71 -14.41 4.73
C LYS A 52 18.75 -14.07 3.61
N ASN A 53 17.77 -14.94 3.37
CA ASN A 53 16.54 -14.54 2.70
C ASN A 53 16.02 -13.31 3.46
N LEU A 54 16.15 -12.12 2.87
CA LEU A 54 15.58 -10.89 3.41
C LEU A 54 14.06 -11.06 3.37
N SER A 55 13.49 -11.37 4.54
CA SER A 55 12.04 -11.44 4.72
C SER A 55 11.48 -10.02 4.74
N SER A 56 10.33 -9.81 4.10
CA SER A 56 9.66 -8.52 4.13
C SER A 56 8.91 -8.36 5.44
N TYR A 57 8.81 -7.13 5.92
CA TYR A 57 7.98 -6.76 7.06
C TYR A 57 6.85 -5.85 6.61
N TRP A 58 5.68 -6.01 7.24
CA TRP A 58 4.46 -5.34 6.83
C TRP A 58 3.83 -4.54 7.97
N LEU A 59 2.92 -3.64 7.63
CA LEU A 59 2.06 -2.96 8.59
C LEU A 59 0.64 -2.98 8.04
N MET A 60 -0.32 -3.41 8.85
CA MET A 60 -1.70 -3.56 8.45
C MET A 60 -2.61 -2.83 9.43
N LYS A 61 -3.56 -2.08 8.88
CA LYS A 61 -4.40 -1.15 9.63
C LYS A 61 -5.79 -1.74 9.83
N SER A 62 -6.29 -1.66 11.05
CA SER A 62 -7.64 -2.03 11.43
C SER A 62 -8.21 -1.05 12.44
N GLU A 63 -9.54 -0.93 12.49
CA GLU A 63 -10.22 0.02 13.35
C GLU A 63 -10.72 -0.66 14.62
N PRO A 64 -10.25 -0.25 15.82
CA PRO A 64 -10.64 -0.91 17.06
C PRO A 64 -11.97 -0.39 17.64
N GLU A 65 -12.42 0.78 17.21
CA GLU A 65 -13.67 1.42 17.66
C GLU A 65 -14.81 1.12 16.68
N SER A 66 -16.04 1.15 17.17
CA SER A 66 -17.23 0.89 16.35
C SER A 66 -17.42 1.99 15.30
N ARG A 67 -17.58 1.58 14.04
CA ARG A 67 -17.88 2.48 12.92
C ARG A 67 -18.70 1.74 11.88
N LEU A 68 -19.82 2.33 11.50
CA LEU A 68 -20.72 1.73 10.52
C LEU A 68 -20.30 2.10 9.08
N GLU A 69 -20.10 1.08 8.26
CA GLU A 69 -20.05 1.19 6.80
C GLU A 69 -21.26 0.47 6.20
N LYS A 70 -22.06 1.20 5.40
CA LYS A 70 -23.28 0.65 4.78
C LYS A 70 -24.20 -0.10 5.78
N GLY A 71 -24.21 0.32 7.05
CA GLY A 71 -25.02 -0.29 8.11
C GLY A 71 -24.39 -1.49 8.83
N VAL A 72 -23.15 -1.85 8.49
CA VAL A 72 -22.38 -2.94 9.13
C VAL A 72 -21.22 -2.34 9.93
N ASP A 73 -20.99 -2.83 11.14
CA ASP A 73 -19.85 -2.40 11.95
C ASP A 73 -18.56 -3.04 11.43
N VAL A 74 -17.54 -2.22 11.14
CA VAL A 74 -16.21 -2.68 10.65
C VAL A 74 -15.17 -2.76 11.76
N LYS A 75 -15.59 -2.68 13.03
CA LYS A 75 -14.73 -2.83 14.20
C LYS A 75 -13.98 -4.17 14.17
N PHE A 76 -12.65 -4.09 14.23
CA PHE A 76 -11.78 -5.22 14.46
C PHE A 76 -10.50 -4.79 15.18
N SER A 77 -10.44 -5.05 16.48
CA SER A 77 -9.30 -4.76 17.34
C SER A 77 -8.34 -5.95 17.46
N ILE A 78 -7.19 -5.75 18.10
CA ILE A 78 -6.24 -6.84 18.37
C ILE A 78 -6.83 -7.84 19.39
N GLU A 79 -7.67 -7.36 20.30
CA GLU A 79 -8.38 -8.22 21.26
C GLU A 79 -9.42 -9.09 20.55
N ASP A 80 -10.07 -8.56 19.50
CA ASP A 80 -10.97 -9.34 18.66
C ASP A 80 -10.19 -10.44 17.92
N LEU A 81 -8.98 -10.16 17.42
CA LEU A 81 -8.09 -11.16 16.83
C LEU A 81 -7.65 -12.23 17.86
N LYS A 82 -7.30 -11.83 19.09
CA LYS A 82 -6.97 -12.78 20.18
C LYS A 82 -8.12 -13.72 20.52
N ALA A 83 -9.36 -13.24 20.39
CA ALA A 83 -10.56 -14.03 20.66
C ALA A 83 -10.93 -15.00 19.53
N GLN A 84 -10.35 -14.84 18.34
CA GLN A 84 -10.61 -15.76 17.22
C GLN A 84 -10.08 -17.17 17.50
N PRO A 85 -10.70 -18.21 16.90
CA PRO A 85 -10.16 -19.57 16.96
C PRO A 85 -8.70 -19.61 16.49
N LYS A 86 -7.83 -20.19 17.30
CA LYS A 86 -6.37 -20.22 17.06
C LYS A 86 -5.74 -18.84 16.86
N GLN A 87 -6.37 -17.78 17.36
CA GLN A 87 -5.94 -16.38 17.20
C GLN A 87 -5.67 -16.02 15.73
N THR A 88 -6.45 -16.64 14.82
CA THR A 88 -6.27 -16.53 13.36
C THR A 88 -7.49 -15.85 12.74
N ALA A 89 -7.26 -14.86 11.88
CA ALA A 89 -8.33 -14.20 11.12
C ALA A 89 -7.96 -14.04 9.64
N CYS A 90 -8.97 -13.94 8.78
CA CYS A 90 -8.81 -13.43 7.43
C CYS A 90 -8.76 -11.89 7.43
N TRP A 91 -7.91 -11.32 6.59
CA TRP A 91 -7.76 -9.88 6.41
C TRP A 91 -8.46 -9.42 5.15
N ASP A 92 -9.78 -9.37 5.22
CA ASP A 92 -10.69 -8.99 4.15
C ASP A 92 -10.82 -7.46 4.02
N GLY A 93 -11.72 -7.02 3.13
CA GLY A 93 -12.12 -5.61 3.03
C GLY A 93 -11.11 -4.68 2.35
N VAL A 94 -9.94 -5.17 1.93
CA VAL A 94 -8.97 -4.35 1.18
C VAL A 94 -9.50 -4.03 -0.22
N ARG A 95 -9.82 -2.76 -0.46
CA ARG A 95 -10.34 -2.23 -1.74
C ARG A 95 -9.42 -1.18 -2.39
N ASN A 96 -8.14 -1.18 -2.02
CA ASN A 96 -7.10 -0.36 -2.65
C ASN A 96 -6.17 -1.25 -3.49
N TYR A 97 -5.97 -0.91 -4.77
CA TYR A 97 -5.18 -1.72 -5.70
C TYR A 97 -3.72 -1.91 -5.28
N GLN A 98 -3.09 -0.88 -4.71
CA GLN A 98 -1.71 -0.96 -4.23
C GLN A 98 -1.61 -1.85 -3.00
N ALA A 99 -2.50 -1.65 -2.02
CA ALA A 99 -2.57 -2.50 -0.82
C ALA A 99 -2.85 -3.97 -1.19
N ARG A 100 -3.75 -4.22 -2.14
CA ARG A 100 -3.99 -5.56 -2.68
C ARG A 100 -2.72 -6.18 -3.27
N ASN A 101 -1.95 -5.41 -4.05
CA ASN A 101 -0.71 -5.92 -4.63
C ASN A 101 0.32 -6.27 -3.53
N PHE A 102 0.37 -5.50 -2.44
CA PHE A 102 1.17 -5.86 -1.27
C PHE A 102 0.67 -7.13 -0.58
N LEU A 103 -0.64 -7.29 -0.38
CA LEU A 103 -1.22 -8.55 0.12
C LEU A 103 -0.83 -9.75 -0.76
N ARG A 104 -0.78 -9.56 -2.08
CA ARG A 104 -0.34 -10.62 -3.01
C ARG A 104 1.16 -10.91 -2.91
N ALA A 105 1.98 -9.91 -2.60
CA ALA A 105 3.43 -10.05 -2.47
C ALA A 105 3.90 -10.66 -1.14
N MET A 106 3.08 -10.59 -0.08
CA MET A 106 3.38 -11.21 1.22
C MET A 106 3.73 -12.71 1.08
N LYS A 107 4.64 -13.21 1.90
CA LYS A 107 4.98 -14.64 1.95
C LYS A 107 4.55 -15.26 3.27
N LEU A 108 4.42 -16.58 3.29
CA LEU A 108 4.20 -17.32 4.54
C LEU A 108 5.34 -17.02 5.52
N GLU A 109 5.01 -16.98 6.80
CA GLU A 109 5.94 -16.71 7.90
C GLU A 109 6.50 -15.29 7.97
N GLU A 110 6.21 -14.40 7.00
CA GLU A 110 6.53 -12.97 7.13
C GLU A 110 5.69 -12.31 8.23
N GLU A 111 6.27 -11.30 8.86
CA GLU A 111 5.67 -10.60 10.00
C GLU A 111 5.01 -9.29 9.58
N ALA A 112 3.95 -8.94 10.30
CA ALA A 112 3.22 -7.70 10.12
C ALA A 112 2.90 -7.06 11.47
N PHE A 113 3.02 -5.74 11.53
CA PHE A 113 2.53 -4.95 12.66
C PHE A 113 1.01 -4.77 12.55
N PHE A 114 0.29 -5.02 13.65
CA PHE A 114 -1.13 -4.68 13.78
C PHE A 114 -1.24 -3.22 14.23
N TYR A 115 -1.80 -2.38 13.37
CA TYR A 115 -1.95 -0.95 13.60
C TYR A 115 -3.42 -0.58 13.83
N HIS A 116 -3.72 0.02 14.98
CA HIS A 116 -5.01 0.64 15.26
C HIS A 116 -5.10 2.00 14.57
N SER A 117 -6.06 2.13 13.65
CA SER A 117 -6.37 3.37 12.93
C SER A 117 -7.75 3.90 13.28
N ASN A 118 -7.98 5.19 13.02
CA ASN A 118 -9.28 5.85 13.16
C ASN A 118 -9.93 5.66 14.55
N CYS A 119 -9.12 5.72 15.59
CA CYS A 119 -9.52 5.65 16.99
C CYS A 119 -8.88 6.79 17.78
N ARG A 120 -9.25 6.93 19.05
CA ARG A 120 -8.71 7.97 19.94
C ARG A 120 -7.19 7.87 20.13
N GLU A 121 -6.67 6.65 20.18
CA GLU A 121 -5.26 6.34 20.40
C GLU A 121 -4.71 5.48 19.25
N PRO A 122 -4.34 6.09 18.11
CA PRO A 122 -3.83 5.34 16.96
C PRO A 122 -2.37 4.91 17.17
N GLY A 123 -2.03 3.67 16.79
CA GLY A 123 -0.69 3.15 17.02
C GLY A 123 -0.53 1.67 16.70
N ILE A 124 0.71 1.18 16.76
CA ILE A 124 1.02 -0.24 16.67
C ILE A 124 0.71 -0.88 18.02
N VAL A 125 -0.11 -1.93 18.02
CA VAL A 125 -0.59 -2.59 19.24
C VAL A 125 -0.16 -4.06 19.36
N GLY A 126 0.46 -4.61 18.31
CA GLY A 126 0.99 -5.97 18.35
C GLY A 126 1.61 -6.42 17.05
N LEU A 127 2.03 -7.68 17.06
CA LEU A 127 2.65 -8.38 15.95
C LEU A 127 1.79 -9.55 15.51
N MET A 128 1.84 -9.86 14.23
CA MET A 128 1.14 -10.99 13.63
C MET A 128 1.97 -11.56 12.49
N LYS A 129 1.66 -12.79 12.09
CA LYS A 129 2.40 -13.53 11.07
C LYS A 129 1.46 -14.03 9.98
N ILE A 130 1.92 -14.02 8.73
CA ILE A 130 1.16 -14.56 7.59
C ILE A 130 1.14 -16.09 7.67
N VAL A 131 -0.05 -16.69 7.71
CA VAL A 131 -0.22 -18.16 7.79
C VAL A 131 -0.90 -18.77 6.57
N LYS A 132 -1.38 -17.94 5.63
CA LYS A 132 -1.95 -18.39 4.36
C LYS A 132 -1.56 -17.47 3.22
N GLU A 133 -1.35 -18.05 2.04
CA GLU A 133 -1.13 -17.30 0.80
C GLU A 133 -2.32 -16.41 0.42
N ALA A 134 -2.19 -15.55 -0.59
CA ALA A 134 -3.28 -14.67 -1.00
C ALA A 134 -4.38 -15.51 -1.67
N TYR A 135 -5.64 -15.29 -1.29
CA TYR A 135 -6.79 -15.96 -1.90
C TYR A 135 -7.92 -14.96 -2.13
N PRO A 136 -8.93 -15.31 -2.96
CA PRO A 136 -10.05 -14.42 -3.23
C PRO A 136 -10.76 -13.99 -1.95
N ASP A 137 -11.01 -12.69 -1.81
CA ASP A 137 -11.80 -12.15 -0.70
C ASP A 137 -13.29 -12.45 -0.94
N HIS A 138 -13.91 -13.33 -0.13
CA HIS A 138 -15.31 -13.71 -0.32
C HIS A 138 -16.28 -12.53 -0.13
N THR A 139 -15.92 -11.53 0.68
CA THR A 139 -16.77 -10.37 0.97
C THR A 139 -17.05 -9.51 -0.26
N GLN A 140 -16.21 -9.60 -1.30
CA GLN A 140 -16.40 -8.86 -2.55
C GLN A 140 -17.65 -9.31 -3.33
N PHE A 141 -18.17 -10.51 -3.08
CA PHE A 141 -19.34 -11.09 -3.76
C PHE A 141 -20.64 -10.98 -2.94
N GLU A 142 -20.53 -10.66 -1.65
CA GLU A 142 -21.65 -10.58 -0.73
C GLU A 142 -22.38 -9.23 -0.84
N LYS A 143 -23.56 -9.18 -1.49
CA LYS A 143 -24.29 -7.92 -1.76
C LYS A 143 -24.58 -7.05 -0.53
N ASN A 144 -24.72 -7.67 0.64
CA ASN A 144 -25.03 -6.98 1.90
C ASN A 144 -23.78 -6.55 2.67
N ASN A 145 -22.59 -6.94 2.21
CA ASN A 145 -21.33 -6.60 2.85
C ASN A 145 -20.91 -5.17 2.49
N PRO A 146 -20.35 -4.39 3.44
CA PRO A 146 -19.82 -3.05 3.16
C PRO A 146 -18.83 -3.02 1.99
N HIS A 147 -18.07 -4.10 1.82
CA HIS A 147 -17.01 -4.23 0.82
C HIS A 147 -17.43 -4.99 -0.44
N TYR A 148 -18.73 -5.15 -0.71
CA TYR A 148 -19.24 -5.67 -1.98
C TYR A 148 -18.73 -4.87 -3.19
N ASP A 149 -18.29 -5.57 -4.23
CA ASP A 149 -17.89 -4.98 -5.51
C ASP A 149 -18.65 -5.64 -6.68
N PRO A 150 -19.67 -4.98 -7.27
CA PRO A 150 -20.45 -5.54 -8.36
C PRO A 150 -19.65 -5.75 -9.66
N SER A 151 -18.45 -5.19 -9.74
CA SER A 151 -17.58 -5.31 -10.90
C SER A 151 -16.58 -6.46 -10.79
N SER A 152 -16.50 -7.12 -9.62
CA SER A 152 -15.68 -8.31 -9.42
C SER A 152 -16.45 -9.56 -9.84
N LYS A 153 -15.74 -10.51 -10.45
CA LYS A 153 -16.34 -11.77 -10.92
C LYS A 153 -15.67 -12.95 -10.24
N GLU A 154 -16.41 -14.05 -10.08
CA GLU A 154 -15.91 -15.25 -9.40
C GLU A 154 -14.81 -15.97 -10.20
N ASP A 155 -14.82 -15.86 -11.53
CA ASP A 155 -13.81 -16.42 -12.44
C ASP A 155 -12.48 -15.63 -12.43
N ASP A 156 -12.54 -14.32 -12.18
CA ASP A 156 -11.36 -13.44 -12.06
C ASP A 156 -11.56 -12.44 -10.90
N PRO A 157 -11.39 -12.88 -9.63
CA PRO A 157 -11.62 -12.04 -8.46
C PRO A 157 -10.63 -10.87 -8.39
N LYS A 158 -11.18 -9.65 -8.36
CA LYS A 158 -10.38 -8.42 -8.27
C LYS A 158 -9.63 -8.28 -6.96
N TRP A 159 -10.25 -8.69 -5.86
CA TRP A 159 -9.76 -8.48 -4.51
C TRP A 159 -9.24 -9.78 -3.89
N SER A 160 -8.20 -9.62 -3.09
CA SER A 160 -7.50 -10.72 -2.43
C SER A 160 -7.34 -10.40 -0.96
N MET A 161 -7.37 -11.44 -0.13
CA MET A 161 -7.11 -11.37 1.31
C MET A 161 -6.06 -12.40 1.71
N ARG A 162 -5.61 -12.32 2.96
CA ARG A 162 -4.64 -13.22 3.61
C ARG A 162 -5.20 -13.72 4.92
N SER A 163 -4.69 -14.84 5.44
CA SER A 163 -4.93 -15.23 6.83
C SER A 163 -3.69 -14.94 7.67
N LEU A 164 -3.91 -14.38 8.85
CA LEU A 164 -2.87 -13.99 9.80
C LEU A 164 -3.16 -14.56 11.17
N ILE A 165 -2.10 -14.86 11.90
CA ILE A 165 -2.16 -15.34 13.28
C ILE A 165 -1.44 -14.36 14.21
N LEU A 166 -1.99 -14.16 15.40
CA LEU A 166 -1.26 -13.51 16.50
C LEU A 166 -0.24 -14.49 17.10
N PHE A 167 0.94 -14.02 17.50
CA PHE A 167 1.96 -14.84 18.17
C PHE A 167 2.60 -14.10 19.34
#